data_AF-A0A4Y2IPW7-F1
#
_entry.id   AF-A0A4Y2IPW7-F1
#
_cell.length_a   1.000
_cell.length_b   1.000
_cell.length_c   1.000
_cell.angle_alpha   90.00
_cell.angle_beta   90.00
_cell.angle_gamma   90.00
#
_symmetry.space_group_name_H-M   'P 1'
#
loop_
_entity.id
_entity.type
_entity.pdbx_description
1 polymer ?
#
loop_
_entity_poly.entity_id
_entity_poly.type
_entity_poly.pdbx_seq_one_letter_code
_entity_poly.pdbx_strand_id
1 'polypeptide(L)'
;MDYAQTFYLKPSSIQSNSNKNQTSHNIQQFILQNNSNLPWSTSSTTTTAIYVIQINLAKSKVATAHLAKLASEININHFLVREPYVKEGKIAGVSRNWHQWLSSNNKTGIISLPSTNNPIFICSTTNLAAIKIQTITGPVNLISAYSSPYAELQDTAHDLANLLTNIGPEQALIGADRNAPSRLWVYANNSPRGNIMEDLISGLYLHLLNEKISEPTFRRRNAMGWPYLTLVKGVNWLELHLRKSGMNLVRVTINIFILNWE
;
A
#
# COMPACT_ATOMS: atom_id res chain seq x y z
N MET A 1 12.26 -44.03 6.65
CA MET A 1 12.73 -43.66 5.30
C MET A 1 11.49 -43.30 4.51
N ASP A 2 11.29 -42.03 4.22
CA ASP A 2 10.49 -41.63 3.07
C ASP A 2 10.90 -40.22 2.64
N TYR A 3 11.09 -40.07 1.34
CA TYR A 3 11.85 -39.01 0.70
C TYR A 3 11.05 -37.71 0.61
N ALA A 4 11.49 -36.65 1.31
CA ALA A 4 11.05 -35.29 1.03
C ALA A 4 11.78 -34.77 -0.22
N GLN A 5 11.11 -34.75 -1.37
CA GLN A 5 11.59 -34.05 -2.55
C GLN A 5 11.65 -32.54 -2.29
N THR A 6 12.86 -32.01 -2.19
CA THR A 6 13.13 -30.57 -2.08
C THR A 6 13.08 -29.98 -3.49
N PHE A 7 12.06 -29.17 -3.81
CA PHE A 7 12.02 -28.42 -5.06
C PHE A 7 12.77 -27.09 -4.88
N TYR A 8 13.97 -26.99 -5.45
CA TYR A 8 14.67 -25.73 -5.64
C TYR A 8 14.15 -25.04 -6.91
N LEU A 9 13.64 -23.82 -6.78
CA LEU A 9 13.42 -22.94 -7.93
C LEU A 9 14.63 -22.02 -8.11
N LYS A 10 15.37 -22.25 -9.20
CA LYS A 10 16.45 -21.38 -9.69
C LYS A 10 15.84 -20.07 -10.21
N PRO A 11 16.43 -18.90 -9.93
CA PRO A 11 16.09 -17.68 -10.65
C PRO A 11 16.53 -17.81 -12.12
N SER A 12 15.60 -17.64 -13.06
CA SER A 12 15.93 -17.47 -14.47
C SER A 12 16.38 -16.04 -14.71
N SER A 13 17.68 -15.86 -14.96
CA SER A 13 18.22 -14.62 -15.51
C SER A 13 17.86 -14.55 -17.00
N ILE A 14 16.99 -13.62 -17.39
CA ILE A 14 16.92 -13.19 -18.78
C ILE A 14 18.00 -12.12 -18.96
N GLN A 15 19.13 -12.51 -19.55
CA GLN A 15 20.07 -11.55 -20.14
C GLN A 15 19.45 -10.99 -21.43
N SER A 16 19.22 -9.67 -21.48
CA SER A 16 19.21 -8.96 -22.75
C SER A 16 20.47 -8.11 -22.85
N ASN A 17 21.33 -8.48 -23.79
CA ASN A 17 22.46 -7.66 -24.23
C ASN A 17 21.93 -6.57 -25.16
N SER A 18 21.98 -5.30 -24.76
CA SER A 18 22.53 -4.21 -25.57
C SER A 18 22.45 -2.84 -24.86
N ASN A 19 23.64 -2.27 -24.63
CA ASN A 19 24.04 -0.86 -24.55
C ASN A 19 23.28 0.15 -23.65
N LYS A 20 23.89 0.34 -22.48
CA LYS A 20 24.24 1.59 -21.75
C LYS A 20 23.14 2.63 -21.46
N ASN A 21 22.94 2.82 -20.14
CA ASN A 21 22.14 3.81 -19.42
C ASN A 21 20.64 3.54 -19.30
N GLN A 22 20.28 2.47 -18.58
CA GLN A 22 18.97 2.36 -17.94
C GLN A 22 19.15 2.02 -16.46
N THR A 23 18.72 2.95 -15.61
CA THR A 23 18.52 2.75 -14.16
C THR A 23 17.53 1.62 -13.94
N SER A 24 17.98 0.53 -13.31
CA SER A 24 17.15 -0.63 -12.98
C SER A 24 16.10 -0.26 -11.93
N HIS A 25 14.82 -0.24 -12.31
CA HIS A 25 13.70 -0.05 -11.39
C HIS A 25 13.19 -1.43 -10.93
N ASN A 26 13.41 -1.78 -9.67
CA ASN A 26 12.84 -2.98 -9.07
C ASN A 26 11.38 -2.72 -8.71
N ILE A 27 10.47 -3.02 -9.65
CA ILE A 27 9.04 -3.15 -9.39
C ILE A 27 8.81 -4.58 -8.93
N GLN A 28 8.50 -4.81 -7.65
CA GLN A 28 7.98 -6.10 -7.23
C GLN A 28 6.54 -6.20 -7.74
N GLN A 29 6.35 -7.04 -8.75
CA GLN A 29 5.08 -7.26 -9.42
C GLN A 29 4.47 -8.58 -8.92
N PHE A 30 3.32 -8.52 -8.25
CA PHE A 30 2.51 -9.70 -7.99
C PHE A 30 1.41 -9.78 -9.06
N ILE A 31 1.65 -10.55 -10.13
CA ILE A 31 0.59 -10.97 -11.07
C ILE A 31 0.17 -12.39 -10.68
N LEU A 32 -1.12 -12.58 -10.39
CA LEU A 32 -1.75 -13.90 -10.48
C LEU A 32 -2.50 -13.96 -11.82
N GLN A 33 -1.96 -14.76 -12.75
CA GLN A 33 -2.54 -14.98 -14.08
C GLN A 33 -3.83 -15.78 -13.98
N ASN A 34 -4.81 -15.42 -14.81
CA ASN A 34 -6.11 -16.08 -14.93
C ASN A 34 -6.00 -17.11 -16.09
N ASN A 35 -6.09 -18.40 -15.80
CA ASN A 35 -6.29 -19.42 -16.82
C ASN A 35 -7.79 -19.71 -16.94
N SER A 36 -8.43 -19.15 -17.97
CA SER A 36 -9.82 -19.45 -18.30
C SER A 36 -9.90 -20.14 -19.67
N ASN A 37 -10.03 -21.46 -19.65
CA ASN A 37 -10.60 -22.22 -20.76
C ASN A 37 -11.80 -22.99 -20.21
N LEU A 38 -13.00 -22.41 -20.26
CA LEU A 38 -14.26 -23.12 -20.54
C LEU A 38 -15.39 -22.11 -20.86
N PRO A 39 -16.34 -22.46 -21.74
CA PRO A 39 -17.22 -21.51 -22.39
C PRO A 39 -18.54 -21.29 -21.64
N TRP A 40 -19.07 -20.08 -21.84
CA TRP A 40 -20.45 -19.64 -21.61
C TRP A 40 -20.90 -19.42 -20.15
N SER A 41 -20.71 -18.19 -19.68
CA SER A 41 -21.72 -17.50 -18.89
C SER A 41 -21.76 -16.02 -19.28
N THR A 42 -22.89 -15.59 -19.85
CA THR A 42 -23.19 -14.19 -20.16
C THR A 42 -23.76 -13.53 -18.92
N SER A 43 -22.86 -13.16 -18.00
CA SER A 43 -23.10 -12.20 -16.93
C SER A 43 -21.86 -11.32 -16.90
N SER A 44 -22.01 -10.02 -17.10
CA SER A 44 -20.91 -9.05 -17.04
C SER A 44 -20.28 -9.05 -15.64
N THR A 45 -19.30 -9.93 -15.42
CA THR A 45 -18.50 -10.04 -14.21
C THR A 45 -17.41 -8.98 -14.25
N THR A 46 -17.77 -7.71 -14.05
CA THR A 46 -16.77 -6.70 -13.69
C THR A 46 -16.39 -6.87 -12.23
N THR A 47 -15.51 -7.83 -11.96
CA THR A 47 -14.67 -7.86 -10.78
C THR A 47 -13.70 -6.67 -10.88
N THR A 48 -14.13 -5.47 -10.52
CA THR A 48 -13.19 -4.34 -10.42
C THR A 48 -12.39 -4.48 -9.13
N ALA A 49 -11.33 -5.27 -9.20
CA ALA A 49 -10.26 -5.27 -8.22
C ALA A 49 -9.75 -3.82 -8.03
N ILE A 50 -9.41 -3.47 -6.79
CA ILE A 50 -8.96 -2.12 -6.43
C ILE A 50 -7.44 -2.15 -6.32
N TYR A 51 -6.76 -1.42 -7.19
CA TYR A 51 -5.31 -1.34 -7.20
C TYR A 51 -4.85 -0.07 -6.49
N VAL A 52 -4.04 -0.25 -5.44
CA VAL A 52 -3.59 0.84 -4.58
C VAL A 52 -2.07 0.84 -4.52
N ILE A 53 -1.44 1.97 -4.82
CA ILE A 53 0.02 2.10 -4.67
C ILE A 53 0.37 2.87 -3.43
N GLN A 54 1.27 2.32 -2.61
CA GLN A 54 1.81 2.99 -1.44
C GLN A 54 3.22 3.51 -1.78
N ILE A 55 3.38 4.82 -1.95
CA ILE A 55 4.67 5.42 -2.33
C ILE A 55 5.08 6.63 -1.46
N ASN A 56 6.37 6.74 -1.13
CA ASN A 56 6.95 8.00 -0.64
C ASN A 56 7.60 8.73 -1.83
N LEU A 57 7.19 9.96 -2.08
CA LEU A 57 7.64 10.79 -3.21
C LEU A 57 8.86 11.64 -2.87
N ALA A 58 9.29 11.68 -1.60
CA ALA A 58 10.45 12.42 -1.12
C ALA A 58 10.50 13.89 -1.59
N LYS A 59 9.33 14.51 -1.71
CA LYS A 59 9.09 15.88 -2.23
C LYS A 59 9.64 16.10 -3.65
N SER A 60 9.84 15.03 -4.41
CA SER A 60 10.38 15.07 -5.76
C SER A 60 9.29 15.30 -6.80
N LYS A 61 9.43 16.39 -7.58
CA LYS A 61 8.57 16.65 -8.75
C LYS A 61 8.66 15.52 -9.79
N VAL A 62 9.86 14.96 -9.97
CA VAL A 62 10.12 13.88 -10.94
C VAL A 62 9.38 12.61 -10.50
N ALA A 63 9.49 12.25 -9.22
CA ALA A 63 8.77 11.10 -8.66
C ALA A 63 7.26 11.25 -8.85
N THR A 64 6.73 12.45 -8.57
CA THR A 64 5.30 12.74 -8.77
C THR A 64 4.88 12.63 -10.23
N ALA A 65 5.68 13.16 -11.18
CA ALA A 65 5.35 13.09 -12.61
C ALA A 65 5.32 11.64 -13.14
N HIS A 66 6.14 10.75 -12.59
CA HIS A 66 6.12 9.33 -12.93
C HIS A 66 4.85 8.61 -12.47
N LEU A 67 4.09 9.13 -11.52
CA LEU A 67 2.79 8.55 -11.16
C LEU A 67 1.82 8.53 -12.34
N ALA A 68 1.86 9.54 -13.20
CA ALA A 68 1.02 9.60 -14.40
C ALA A 68 1.38 8.50 -15.41
N LYS A 69 2.69 8.30 -15.64
CA LYS A 69 3.19 7.20 -16.47
C LYS A 69 2.77 5.85 -15.91
N LEU A 70 2.99 5.64 -14.62
CA LEU A 70 2.63 4.40 -13.94
C LEU A 70 1.13 4.12 -14.02
N ALA A 71 0.29 5.13 -13.81
CA ALA A 71 -1.16 5.02 -13.94
C ALA A 71 -1.65 4.67 -15.35
N SER A 72 -0.86 4.94 -16.39
CA SER A 72 -1.17 4.54 -17.77
C SER A 72 -0.69 3.13 -18.11
N GLU A 73 0.34 2.63 -17.42
CA GLU A 73 0.95 1.32 -17.67
C GLU A 73 0.29 0.20 -16.88
N ILE A 74 -0.23 0.52 -15.69
CA ILE A 74 -0.92 -0.42 -14.81
C ILE A 74 -2.27 0.12 -14.36
N ASN A 75 -3.24 -0.79 -14.19
CA ASN A 75 -4.64 -0.46 -13.86
C ASN A 75 -4.80 0.02 -12.41
N ILE A 76 -4.16 1.14 -12.04
CA ILE A 76 -4.21 1.73 -10.69
C ILE A 76 -5.48 2.55 -10.51
N ASN A 77 -6.07 2.46 -9.31
CA ASN A 77 -7.18 3.30 -8.91
C ASN A 77 -6.72 4.43 -7.97
N HIS A 78 -5.88 4.09 -6.99
CA HIS A 78 -5.51 5.00 -5.91
C HIS A 78 -4.01 4.99 -5.61
N PHE A 79 -3.49 6.12 -5.16
CA PHE A 79 -2.16 6.22 -4.54
C PHE A 79 -2.29 6.71 -3.10
N LEU A 80 -1.60 6.03 -2.18
CA LEU A 80 -1.34 6.48 -0.81
C LEU A 80 0.07 7.08 -0.80
N VAL A 81 0.15 8.41 -0.89
CA VAL A 81 1.41 9.14 -1.08
C VAL A 81 1.93 9.68 0.24
N ARG A 82 3.24 9.62 0.44
CA ARG A 82 3.96 10.31 1.51
C ARG A 82 4.98 11.28 0.92
N GLU A 83 5.23 12.34 1.67
CA GLU A 83 6.04 13.49 1.28
C GLU A 83 5.80 13.96 -0.17
N PRO A 84 4.55 14.24 -0.59
CA PRO A 84 4.31 14.79 -1.91
C PRO A 84 4.95 16.18 -2.06
N TYR A 85 5.34 16.53 -3.29
CA TYR A 85 5.67 17.91 -3.61
C TYR A 85 4.38 18.73 -3.71
N VAL A 86 4.13 19.64 -2.76
CA VAL A 86 2.88 20.41 -2.67
C VAL A 86 3.12 21.88 -2.98
N LYS A 87 2.27 22.46 -3.83
CA LYS A 87 2.23 23.90 -4.15
C LYS A 87 0.78 24.37 -4.06
N GLU A 88 0.53 25.47 -3.35
CA GLU A 88 -0.81 26.07 -3.21
C GLU A 88 -1.87 25.06 -2.71
N GLY A 89 -1.50 24.22 -1.75
CA GLY A 89 -2.39 23.21 -1.16
C GLY A 89 -2.74 22.04 -2.10
N LYS A 90 -2.03 21.88 -3.22
CA LYS A 90 -2.23 20.77 -4.15
C LYS A 90 -0.93 20.03 -4.46
N ILE A 91 -1.04 18.74 -4.76
CA ILE A 91 0.10 17.94 -5.19
C ILE A 91 0.48 18.41 -6.60
N ALA A 92 1.69 18.94 -6.74
CA ALA A 92 2.15 19.46 -8.02
C ALA A 92 2.84 18.36 -8.84
N GLY A 93 2.56 18.34 -10.14
CA GLY A 93 3.09 17.33 -11.07
C GLY A 93 2.12 16.19 -11.41
N VAL A 94 0.92 16.17 -10.83
CA VAL A 94 -0.18 15.28 -11.25
C VAL A 94 -1.24 16.03 -12.06
N SER A 95 -2.07 15.28 -12.80
CA SER A 95 -3.17 15.86 -13.57
C SER A 95 -4.22 16.51 -12.69
N ARG A 96 -4.79 17.64 -13.13
CA ARG A 96 -5.80 18.41 -12.37
C ARG A 96 -7.13 17.70 -12.20
N ASN A 97 -7.45 16.72 -13.07
CA ASN A 97 -8.66 15.93 -12.96
C ASN A 97 -8.55 14.80 -11.92
N TRP A 98 -7.37 14.55 -11.35
CA TRP A 98 -7.19 13.58 -10.29
C TRP A 98 -7.69 14.16 -8.97
N HIS A 99 -8.46 13.38 -8.23
CA HIS A 99 -8.87 13.78 -6.91
C HIS A 99 -7.70 13.62 -5.93
N GLN A 100 -7.55 14.58 -5.03
CA GLN A 100 -6.44 14.63 -4.10
C GLN A 100 -6.92 15.14 -2.73
N TRP A 101 -6.54 14.42 -1.68
CA TRP A 101 -6.75 14.79 -0.29
C TRP A 101 -5.44 14.72 0.45
N LEU A 102 -5.09 15.78 1.16
CA LEU A 102 -3.84 15.91 1.89
C LEU A 102 -4.09 15.98 3.39
N SER A 103 -3.13 15.50 4.19
CA SER A 103 -3.02 15.84 5.60
C SER A 103 -2.83 17.35 5.76
N SER A 104 -3.21 17.93 6.91
CA SER A 104 -3.12 19.38 7.11
C SER A 104 -1.68 19.91 7.06
N ASN A 105 -0.69 19.07 7.37
CA ASN A 105 0.73 19.40 7.23
C ASN A 105 1.33 19.07 5.84
N ASN A 106 0.52 18.60 4.89
CA ASN A 106 0.91 18.23 3.52
C ASN A 106 1.96 17.11 3.39
N LYS A 107 2.21 16.32 4.45
CA LYS A 107 3.20 15.23 4.43
C LYS A 107 2.64 13.89 3.96
N THR A 108 1.34 13.71 3.91
CA THR A 108 0.71 12.50 3.38
C THR A 108 -0.57 12.86 2.65
N GLY A 109 -1.02 11.99 1.75
CA GLY A 109 -2.28 12.17 1.07
C GLY A 109 -2.73 10.96 0.30
N ILE A 110 -3.90 11.10 -0.29
CA ILE A 110 -4.50 10.11 -1.17
C ILE A 110 -4.77 10.79 -2.51
N ILE A 111 -4.37 10.11 -3.58
CA ILE A 111 -4.70 10.48 -4.96
C ILE A 111 -5.63 9.42 -5.50
N SER A 112 -6.74 9.81 -6.12
CA SER A 112 -7.64 8.89 -6.81
C SER A 112 -7.79 9.30 -8.28
N LEU A 113 -7.67 8.31 -9.16
CA LEU A 113 -7.83 8.54 -10.59
C LEU A 113 -9.28 8.90 -10.95
N PRO A 114 -9.52 9.64 -12.06
CA PRO A 114 -10.86 10.02 -12.49
C PRO A 114 -11.78 8.83 -12.80
N SER A 115 -11.19 7.67 -13.13
CA SER A 115 -11.92 6.42 -13.37
C SER A 115 -12.47 5.75 -12.10
N THR A 116 -12.16 6.29 -10.92
CA THR A 116 -12.62 5.72 -9.64
C THR A 116 -14.02 6.21 -9.29
N ASN A 117 -14.86 5.28 -8.84
CA ASN A 117 -16.23 5.60 -8.46
C ASN A 117 -16.26 6.45 -7.17
N ASN A 118 -16.60 7.73 -7.33
CA ASN A 118 -17.01 8.70 -6.30
C ASN A 118 -16.41 8.48 -4.90
N PRO A 119 -15.08 8.62 -4.74
CA PRO A 119 -14.45 8.63 -3.42
C PRO A 119 -15.03 9.73 -2.53
N ILE A 120 -15.40 9.37 -1.30
CA ILE A 120 -15.96 10.27 -0.29
C ILE A 120 -14.86 10.65 0.69
N PHE A 121 -14.62 11.94 0.88
CA PHE A 121 -13.69 12.40 1.91
C PHE A 121 -14.23 12.10 3.32
N ILE A 122 -13.40 11.50 4.17
CA ILE A 122 -13.77 11.23 5.57
C ILE A 122 -13.18 12.32 6.47
N CYS A 123 -11.84 12.41 6.49
CA CYS A 123 -11.14 13.35 7.34
C CYS A 123 -9.70 13.57 6.89
N SER A 124 -9.12 14.63 7.44
CA SER A 124 -7.70 14.96 7.36
C SER A 124 -7.27 15.44 8.75
N THR A 125 -6.22 14.84 9.30
CA THR A 125 -5.55 15.35 10.50
C THR A 125 -4.16 15.86 10.13
N THR A 126 -3.37 16.22 11.14
CA THR A 126 -1.96 16.59 10.93
C THR A 126 -1.20 15.55 10.14
N ASN A 127 -1.37 14.26 10.43
CA ASN A 127 -0.49 13.21 9.94
C ASN A 127 -1.21 12.10 9.16
N LEU A 128 -2.50 12.26 8.86
CA LEU A 128 -3.26 11.32 8.04
C LEU A 128 -4.29 12.00 7.15
N ALA A 129 -4.64 11.32 6.06
CA ALA A 129 -5.81 11.60 5.24
C ALA A 129 -6.58 10.30 5.00
N ALA A 130 -7.91 10.39 4.97
CA ALA A 130 -8.78 9.24 4.79
C ALA A 130 -9.94 9.52 3.82
N ILE A 131 -10.21 8.54 2.96
CA ILE A 131 -11.38 8.52 2.07
C ILE A 131 -12.12 7.20 2.19
N LYS A 132 -13.40 7.21 1.84
CA LYS A 132 -14.24 6.03 1.69
C LYS A 132 -14.50 5.79 0.21
N ILE A 133 -14.36 4.55 -0.22
CA ILE A 133 -14.69 4.12 -1.57
C ILE A 133 -15.73 3.01 -1.52
N GLN A 134 -16.60 2.97 -2.51
CA GLN A 134 -17.56 1.88 -2.66
C GLN A 134 -16.94 0.75 -3.47
N THR A 135 -17.03 -0.46 -2.96
CA THR A 135 -16.58 -1.67 -3.64
C THR A 135 -17.75 -2.64 -3.82
N ILE A 136 -17.55 -3.69 -4.61
CA ILE A 136 -18.57 -4.74 -4.79
C ILE A 136 -18.88 -5.51 -3.49
N THR A 137 -17.94 -5.55 -2.54
CA THR A 137 -18.11 -6.23 -1.24
C THR A 137 -18.56 -5.28 -0.12
N GLY A 138 -18.76 -3.99 -0.42
CA GLY A 138 -19.12 -2.97 0.56
C GLY A 138 -18.14 -1.79 0.61
N PRO A 139 -18.35 -0.84 1.52
CA PRO A 139 -17.46 0.31 1.68
C PRO A 139 -16.09 -0.10 2.23
N VAL A 140 -15.03 0.49 1.66
CA VAL A 140 -13.65 0.35 2.15
C VAL A 140 -13.08 1.73 2.43
N ASN A 141 -12.47 1.90 3.59
CA ASN A 141 -11.79 3.12 3.99
C ASN A 141 -10.31 3.05 3.59
N LEU A 142 -9.85 3.95 2.72
CA LEU A 142 -8.44 4.10 2.38
C LEU A 142 -7.82 5.17 3.27
N ILE A 143 -6.75 4.83 3.96
CA ILE A 143 -6.10 5.71 4.93
C ILE A 143 -4.61 5.82 4.59
N SER A 144 -4.13 7.03 4.34
CA SER A 144 -2.70 7.30 4.17
C SER A 144 -2.18 8.05 5.40
N ALA A 145 -1.25 7.45 6.14
CA ALA A 145 -0.68 8.02 7.35
C ALA A 145 0.85 8.15 7.27
N TYR A 146 1.39 9.24 7.83
CA TYR A 146 2.84 9.48 7.87
C TYR A 146 3.23 10.02 9.23
N SER A 147 4.20 9.38 9.87
CA SER A 147 4.84 9.91 11.07
C SER A 147 6.31 10.19 10.78
N SER A 148 6.69 11.46 10.89
CA SER A 148 8.07 11.90 10.78
C SER A 148 8.94 11.15 11.81
N PRO A 149 10.17 10.74 11.46
CA PRO A 149 11.03 9.98 12.37
C PRO A 149 11.33 10.72 13.68
N TYR A 150 11.27 12.05 13.66
CA TYR A 150 11.52 12.94 14.80
C TYR A 150 10.26 13.46 15.51
N ALA A 151 9.07 13.11 15.03
CA ALA A 151 7.81 13.54 15.66
C ALA A 151 7.31 12.47 16.63
N GLU A 152 6.59 12.86 17.67
CA GLU A 152 5.93 11.91 18.56
C GLU A 152 4.93 11.03 17.77
N LEU A 153 5.04 9.72 17.96
CA LEU A 153 4.20 8.75 17.24
C LEU A 153 2.79 8.70 17.83
N GLN A 154 2.66 8.99 19.11
CA GLN A 154 1.48 8.86 19.94
C GLN A 154 0.30 9.63 19.34
N ASP A 155 0.52 10.87 18.91
CA ASP A 155 -0.52 11.68 18.26
C ASP A 155 -1.07 11.00 17.00
N THR A 156 -0.17 10.47 16.16
CA THR A 156 -0.58 9.80 14.91
C THR A 156 -1.17 8.40 15.16
N ALA A 157 -0.82 7.75 16.27
CA ALA A 157 -1.43 6.51 16.70
C ALA A 157 -2.84 6.76 17.27
N HIS A 158 -3.00 7.82 18.06
CA HIS A 158 -4.27 8.26 18.63
C HIS A 158 -5.27 8.69 17.54
N ASP A 159 -4.84 9.53 16.60
CA ASP A 159 -5.66 9.94 15.45
C ASP A 159 -6.14 8.73 14.63
N LEU A 160 -5.24 7.76 14.40
CA LEU A 160 -5.59 6.53 13.69
C LEU A 160 -6.57 5.67 14.50
N ALA A 161 -6.36 5.50 15.81
CA ALA A 161 -7.26 4.75 16.69
C ALA A 161 -8.67 5.36 16.74
N ASN A 162 -8.75 6.68 16.85
CA ASN A 162 -10.03 7.41 16.84
C ASN A 162 -10.75 7.21 15.51
N LEU A 163 -10.06 7.36 14.37
CA LEU A 163 -10.64 7.12 13.06
C LEU A 163 -11.14 5.68 12.91
N LEU A 164 -10.32 4.70 13.29
CA LEU A 164 -10.67 3.27 13.17
C LEU A 164 -11.84 2.87 14.07
N THR A 165 -11.97 3.50 15.24
CA THR A 165 -13.14 3.36 16.12
C THR A 165 -14.38 3.98 15.47
N ASN A 166 -14.26 5.17 14.89
CA ASN A 166 -15.37 5.91 14.30
C ASN A 166 -15.95 5.26 13.03
N ILE A 167 -15.12 4.61 12.21
CA ILE A 167 -15.61 3.83 11.06
C ILE A 167 -16.27 2.50 11.49
N GLY A 168 -16.30 2.18 12.79
CA GLY A 168 -17.04 1.05 13.34
C GLY A 168 -16.58 -0.29 12.76
N PRO A 169 -17.47 -1.15 12.24
CA PRO A 169 -17.09 -2.46 11.67
C PRO A 169 -16.55 -2.37 10.23
N GLU A 170 -16.58 -1.21 9.58
CA GLU A 170 -16.18 -1.10 8.17
C GLU A 170 -14.73 -1.52 7.91
N GLN A 171 -14.49 -2.01 6.70
CA GLN A 171 -13.15 -2.40 6.26
C GLN A 171 -12.25 -1.18 6.08
N ALA A 172 -10.96 -1.34 6.36
CA ALA A 172 -9.97 -0.31 6.11
C ALA A 172 -8.68 -0.89 5.55
N LEU A 173 -8.09 -0.18 4.58
CA LEU A 173 -6.71 -0.36 4.13
C LEU A 173 -5.90 0.85 4.56
N ILE A 174 -4.83 0.60 5.32
CA ILE A 174 -4.00 1.64 5.91
C ILE A 174 -2.60 1.51 5.31
N GLY A 175 -2.21 2.49 4.52
CA GLY A 175 -0.83 2.67 4.10
C GLY A 175 -0.14 3.66 5.03
N ALA A 176 0.86 3.18 5.77
CA ALA A 176 1.53 4.00 6.76
C ALA A 176 3.06 4.03 6.57
N ASP A 177 3.66 5.19 6.77
CA ASP A 177 5.10 5.33 7.02
C ASP A 177 5.29 5.72 8.48
N ARG A 178 5.79 4.79 9.29
CA ARG A 178 5.77 4.96 10.75
C ARG A 178 7.15 5.16 11.35
N ASN A 179 8.23 4.93 10.59
CA ASN A 179 9.60 5.02 11.10
C ASN A 179 9.74 4.34 12.47
N ALA A 180 9.18 3.14 12.58
CA ALA A 180 9.02 2.40 13.83
C ALA A 180 9.69 1.02 13.67
N PRO A 181 10.98 0.86 13.99
CA PRO A 181 11.60 -0.47 13.96
C PRO A 181 10.92 -1.45 14.92
N SER A 182 10.58 -2.65 14.42
CA SER A 182 10.01 -3.78 15.18
C SER A 182 10.36 -5.12 14.51
N ARG A 183 10.48 -6.15 15.35
CA ARG A 183 10.68 -7.54 14.93
C ARG A 183 9.51 -8.12 14.13
N LEU A 184 8.29 -7.58 14.28
CA LEU A 184 7.13 -8.04 13.53
C LEU A 184 7.29 -7.82 12.02
N TRP A 185 7.96 -6.74 11.62
CA TRP A 185 8.25 -6.40 10.22
C TRP A 185 9.75 -6.26 9.94
N VAL A 186 10.53 -7.29 10.34
CA VAL A 186 11.89 -7.61 9.82
C VAL A 186 13.07 -6.93 10.53
N TYR A 187 12.85 -6.05 11.52
CA TYR A 187 13.98 -5.50 12.27
C TYR A 187 14.53 -6.47 13.32
N ALA A 188 15.83 -6.33 13.63
CA ALA A 188 16.47 -7.15 14.67
C ALA A 188 15.92 -6.87 16.08
N ASN A 189 15.51 -5.62 16.35
CA ASN A 189 15.04 -5.17 17.64
C ASN A 189 13.84 -4.23 17.51
N ASN A 190 13.08 -4.13 18.59
CA ASN A 190 12.00 -3.17 18.72
C ASN A 190 12.54 -1.83 19.20
N SER A 191 12.01 -0.75 18.62
CA SER A 191 12.15 0.60 19.14
C SER A 191 10.92 0.94 20.02
N PRO A 192 10.98 2.00 20.86
CA PRO A 192 9.80 2.49 21.57
C PRO A 192 8.62 2.80 20.63
N ARG A 193 8.91 3.37 19.45
CA ARG A 193 7.92 3.60 18.38
C ARG A 193 7.35 2.30 17.83
N GLY A 194 8.20 1.28 17.68
CA GLY A 194 7.81 -0.08 17.31
C GLY A 194 6.77 -0.63 18.27
N ASN A 195 7.07 -0.59 19.57
CA ASN A 195 6.16 -1.10 20.60
C ASN A 195 4.79 -0.40 20.57
N ILE A 196 4.75 0.93 20.44
CA ILE A 196 3.48 1.68 20.29
C ILE A 196 2.67 1.18 19.08
N MET A 197 3.33 0.90 17.94
CA MET A 197 2.63 0.35 16.77
C MET A 197 2.18 -1.10 16.98
N GLU A 198 2.95 -1.93 17.66
CA GLU A 198 2.55 -3.31 17.99
C GLU A 198 1.32 -3.31 18.89
N ASP A 199 1.30 -2.46 19.92
CA ASP A 199 0.15 -2.28 20.82
C ASP A 199 -1.09 -1.80 20.05
N LEU A 200 -0.92 -0.84 19.14
CA LEU A 200 -2.01 -0.35 18.28
C LEU A 200 -2.56 -1.46 17.36
N ILE A 201 -1.67 -2.22 16.72
CA ILE A 201 -2.05 -3.32 15.83
C ILE A 201 -2.83 -4.38 16.61
N SER A 202 -2.34 -4.76 17.79
CA SER A 202 -3.00 -5.75 18.64
C SER A 202 -4.33 -5.23 19.19
N GLY A 203 -4.34 -4.02 19.76
CA GLY A 203 -5.52 -3.43 20.42
C GLY A 203 -6.68 -3.11 19.46
N LEU A 204 -6.40 -2.91 18.17
CA LEU A 204 -7.42 -2.67 17.14
C LEU A 204 -7.64 -3.87 16.21
N TYR A 205 -7.06 -5.03 16.53
CA TYR A 205 -7.15 -6.26 15.74
C TYR A 205 -6.80 -6.06 14.26
N LEU A 206 -5.74 -5.29 14.00
CA LEU A 206 -5.26 -5.03 12.65
C LEU A 206 -4.38 -6.19 12.17
N HIS A 207 -4.39 -6.43 10.87
CA HIS A 207 -3.52 -7.40 10.25
C HIS A 207 -2.42 -6.71 9.46
N LEU A 208 -1.18 -7.12 9.69
CA LEU A 208 -0.03 -6.68 8.92
C LEU A 208 0.08 -7.47 7.61
N LEU A 209 0.15 -6.76 6.48
CA LEU A 209 0.30 -7.37 5.16
C LEU A 209 1.75 -7.43 4.67
N ASN A 210 2.69 -6.76 5.36
CA ASN A 210 4.11 -6.80 5.00
C ASN A 210 4.66 -8.23 5.09
N GLU A 211 5.33 -8.68 4.02
CA GLU A 211 6.02 -9.97 4.03
C GLU A 211 7.41 -9.86 4.68
N LYS A 212 7.76 -10.84 5.51
CA LYS A 212 9.04 -10.85 6.25
C LYS A 212 10.28 -10.98 5.37
N ILE A 213 10.10 -11.44 4.14
CA ILE A 213 11.16 -11.67 3.14
C ILE A 213 11.16 -10.60 2.03
N SER A 214 10.41 -9.52 2.21
CA SER A 214 10.37 -8.41 1.25
C SER A 214 11.68 -7.61 1.23
N GLU A 215 12.03 -7.09 0.05
CA GLU A 215 13.13 -6.14 -0.10
C GLU A 215 12.89 -4.91 0.79
N PRO A 216 13.95 -4.26 1.29
CA PRO A 216 13.85 -3.02 2.07
C PRO A 216 12.99 -1.98 1.37
N THR A 217 12.03 -1.44 2.09
CA THR A 217 11.16 -0.37 1.62
C THR A 217 11.78 1.01 1.76
N PHE A 218 13.01 1.08 2.26
CA PHE A 218 13.86 2.26 2.22
C PHE A 218 15.30 1.82 1.99
N ARG A 219 15.98 2.46 1.04
CA ARG A 219 17.40 2.24 0.76
C ARG A 219 18.06 3.57 0.43
N ARG A 220 19.18 3.83 1.09
CA ARG A 220 20.16 4.87 0.78
C ARG A 220 21.55 4.22 0.80
N ARG A 221 22.56 4.95 0.32
CA ARG A 221 23.95 4.48 0.23
C ARG A 221 24.45 3.75 1.49
N ASN A 222 24.06 4.22 2.68
CA ASN A 222 24.53 3.72 3.97
C ASN A 222 23.40 3.26 4.92
N ALA A 223 22.15 3.17 4.45
CA ALA A 223 21.02 2.85 5.32
C ALA A 223 19.93 2.07 4.57
N MET A 224 19.40 1.04 5.20
CA MET A 224 18.28 0.25 4.69
C MET A 224 17.25 0.06 5.80
N GLY A 225 15.97 0.00 5.45
CA GLY A 225 14.91 -0.21 6.42
C GLY A 225 13.57 -0.60 5.79
N TRP A 226 12.63 -0.95 6.66
CA TRP A 226 11.24 -1.26 6.34
C TRP A 226 10.27 -0.30 7.07
N PRO A 227 10.33 1.03 6.85
CA PRO A 227 9.50 1.99 7.58
C PRO A 227 8.03 1.99 7.12
N TYR A 228 7.75 1.47 5.92
CA TYR A 228 6.40 1.42 5.37
C TYR A 228 5.65 0.17 5.82
N LEU A 229 4.53 0.39 6.47
CA LEU A 229 3.59 -0.64 6.89
C LEU A 229 2.32 -0.56 6.07
N THR A 230 1.76 -1.74 5.80
CA THR A 230 0.44 -1.90 5.22
C THR A 230 -0.39 -2.72 6.19
N LEU A 231 -1.47 -2.12 6.70
CA LEU A 231 -2.37 -2.74 7.66
C LEU A 231 -3.78 -2.84 7.09
N VAL A 232 -4.52 -3.87 7.51
CA VAL A 232 -5.94 -4.00 7.17
C VAL A 232 -6.80 -4.26 8.41
N LYS A 233 -8.02 -3.72 8.38
CA LYS A 233 -9.07 -3.92 9.37
C LYS A 233 -10.27 -4.60 8.70
N GLY A 234 -10.93 -5.52 9.41
CA GLY A 234 -12.19 -6.12 8.96
C GLY A 234 -12.04 -7.20 7.87
N VAL A 235 -10.85 -7.78 7.74
CA VAL A 235 -10.65 -8.99 6.91
C VAL A 235 -10.86 -10.20 7.81
N ASN A 236 -11.77 -11.10 7.44
CA ASN A 236 -11.95 -12.32 8.21
C ASN A 236 -10.67 -13.17 8.08
N TRP A 237 -10.07 -13.57 9.21
CA TRP A 237 -8.81 -14.34 9.27
C TRP A 237 -8.85 -15.59 8.36
N LEU A 238 -10.02 -16.21 8.20
CA LEU A 238 -10.24 -17.38 7.34
C LEU A 238 -10.00 -17.08 5.85
N GLU A 239 -10.35 -15.86 5.42
CA GLU A 239 -10.21 -15.39 4.04
C GLU A 239 -8.76 -15.03 3.69
N LEU A 240 -7.91 -14.76 4.69
CA LEU A 240 -6.46 -14.56 4.53
C LEU A 240 -5.69 -15.90 4.54
N HIS A 241 -6.14 -16.89 5.31
CA HIS A 241 -5.49 -18.21 5.36
C HIS A 241 -5.78 -19.07 4.12
N LEU A 242 -7.01 -19.01 3.58
CA LEU A 242 -7.39 -19.68 2.34
C LEU A 242 -6.71 -19.10 1.09
N ARG A 243 -6.11 -17.90 1.18
CA ARG A 243 -5.23 -17.35 0.12
C ARG A 243 -4.00 -18.21 -0.13
N LYS A 244 -3.57 -19.03 0.84
CA LYS A 244 -2.47 -20.00 0.67
C LYS A 244 -2.91 -21.31 0.04
N SER A 245 -4.22 -21.60 -0.04
CA SER A 245 -4.76 -22.88 -0.51
C SER A 245 -5.54 -22.83 -1.84
N GLY A 246 -5.54 -21.68 -2.54
CA GLY A 246 -5.92 -21.62 -3.95
C GLY A 246 -7.40 -21.84 -4.30
N MET A 247 -8.35 -21.53 -3.40
CA MET A 247 -9.79 -21.63 -3.71
C MET A 247 -10.43 -20.26 -4.04
N ASN A 248 -11.29 -20.26 -5.05
CA ASN A 248 -11.98 -19.09 -5.63
C ASN A 248 -13.06 -18.53 -4.69
N LEU A 249 -12.85 -17.32 -4.18
CA LEU A 249 -13.88 -16.46 -3.61
C LEU A 249 -13.93 -15.15 -4.41
N VAL A 250 -15.11 -14.55 -4.58
CA VAL A 250 -15.32 -13.29 -5.30
C VAL A 250 -14.33 -12.24 -4.79
N ARG A 251 -13.46 -11.79 -5.70
CA ARG A 251 -12.10 -11.33 -5.37
C ARG A 251 -12.01 -9.80 -5.42
N VAL A 252 -11.89 -9.13 -4.27
CA VAL A 252 -11.29 -7.79 -4.24
C VAL A 252 -9.79 -7.97 -4.07
N THR A 253 -9.06 -7.95 -5.19
CA THR A 253 -7.60 -7.99 -5.14
C THR A 253 -7.09 -6.57 -4.87
N ILE A 254 -6.59 -6.33 -3.66
CA ILE A 254 -5.81 -5.12 -3.36
C ILE A 254 -4.35 -5.43 -3.62
N ASN A 255 -3.86 -5.02 -4.79
CA ASN A 255 -2.44 -5.11 -5.11
C ASN A 255 -1.74 -3.86 -4.63
N ILE A 256 -0.70 -4.04 -3.82
CA ILE A 256 0.03 -2.95 -3.16
C ILE A 256 1.44 -2.95 -3.68
N PHE A 257 1.79 -1.87 -4.37
CA PHE A 257 3.14 -1.65 -4.85
C PHE A 257 3.81 -0.64 -3.93
N ILE A 258 4.98 -1.01 -3.41
CA ILE A 258 5.87 -0.11 -2.69
C ILE A 258 6.98 0.28 -3.65
N LEU A 259 7.07 1.58 -3.95
CA LEU A 259 8.10 2.13 -4.82
C LEU A 259 9.04 3.02 -4.02
N ASN A 260 10.33 2.86 -4.29
CA ASN A 260 11.41 3.67 -3.73
C ASN A 260 12.02 4.54 -4.82
N TRP A 261 12.35 5.78 -4.46
CA TRP A 261 13.11 6.70 -5.30
C TRP A 261 14.49 6.89 -4.68
N GLU A 262 15.54 6.68 -5.49
CA GLU A 262 16.94 7.00 -5.15
C GLU A 262 17.24 8.48 -5.40
#